data_AF-A0A2D9PN37-F1
#
_entry.id   AF-A0A2D9PN37-F1
#
_cell.length_a   1.000
_cell.length_b   1.000
_cell.length_c   1.000
_cell.angle_alpha   90.00
_cell.angle_beta   90.00
_cell.angle_gamma   90.00
#
_symmetry.space_group_name_H-M   'P 1'
#
loop_
_entity.id
_entity.type
_entity.pdbx_description
1 polymer ?
#
loop_
_entity_poly.entity_id
_entity_poly.type
_entity_poly.pdbx_seq_one_letter_code
_entity_poly.pdbx_strand_id
1 'polypeptide(L)'
;MVTITLPDGSTKEYDSEVTPGQVAADIGPGLARAAMAAEVNGQIVGLDYLIPNGNEATLKLFTKKDPEALGVMRHSAAHVMARAIMRIFPGVQLAFGPTIDGGFYYDFDLDHKLSDEDFETIEAEMKKIIKADEPFERIETGRDEALNIVNDLGQEYKVEHIRDGLTEHDQLSFYRQGEFIDLCRGPHIPSAGAIGAYKLLSV
;
A
#
# COMPACT_ATOMS: atom_id res chain seq x y z
N MET A 1 -6.78 19.60 -20.20
CA MET A 1 -7.94 19.39 -19.34
C MET A 1 -8.09 17.91 -19.07
N VAL A 2 -8.46 17.53 -17.84
CA VAL A 2 -8.87 16.17 -17.47
C VAL A 2 -10.38 16.18 -17.23
N THR A 3 -11.09 15.20 -17.79
CA THR A 3 -12.52 15.01 -17.54
C THR A 3 -12.74 13.77 -16.69
N ILE A 4 -13.31 13.94 -15.50
CA ILE A 4 -13.61 12.86 -14.57
C ILE A 4 -15.11 12.60 -14.55
N THR A 5 -15.53 11.38 -14.88
CA THR A 5 -16.91 10.91 -14.79
C THR A 5 -17.12 10.11 -13.50
N LEU A 6 -18.04 10.57 -12.66
CA LEU A 6 -18.39 9.94 -11.38
C LEU A 6 -19.52 8.89 -11.55
N PRO A 7 -19.76 8.03 -10.54
CA PRO A 7 -20.73 6.94 -10.66
C PRO A 7 -22.18 7.39 -10.84
N ASP A 8 -22.50 8.63 -10.46
CA ASP A 8 -23.82 9.24 -10.65
C ASP A 8 -24.00 9.83 -12.07
N GLY A 9 -22.98 9.71 -12.92
CA GLY A 9 -22.96 10.26 -14.28
C GLY A 9 -22.57 11.74 -14.35
N SER A 10 -22.32 12.40 -13.21
CA SER A 10 -21.82 13.77 -13.20
C SER A 10 -20.35 13.81 -13.65
N THR A 11 -19.94 14.93 -14.24
CA THR A 11 -18.57 15.17 -14.68
C THR A 11 -17.93 16.31 -13.90
N LYS A 12 -16.61 16.22 -13.70
CA LYS A 12 -15.76 17.30 -13.17
C LYS A 12 -14.58 17.50 -14.11
N GLU A 13 -14.26 18.76 -14.37
CA GLU A 13 -13.16 19.16 -15.27
C GLU A 13 -12.04 19.82 -14.46
N TYR A 14 -10.79 19.48 -14.81
CA TYR A 14 -9.58 20.02 -14.20
C TYR A 14 -8.61 20.49 -15.28
N ASP A 15 -7.96 21.64 -15.08
CA ASP A 15 -7.03 22.22 -16.07
C ASP A 15 -5.67 21.51 -16.13
N SER A 16 -5.34 20.76 -15.08
CA SER A 16 -4.10 19.99 -14.92
C SER A 16 -4.40 18.52 -14.62
N GLU A 17 -3.34 17.72 -14.50
CA GLU A 17 -3.42 16.41 -13.87
C GLU A 17 -4.07 16.50 -12.47
N VAL A 18 -4.75 15.43 -12.08
CA VAL A 18 -5.52 15.36 -10.83
C VAL A 18 -5.40 13.96 -10.22
N THR A 19 -5.50 13.87 -8.90
CA THR A 19 -5.54 12.59 -8.19
C THR A 19 -6.93 12.27 -7.63
N PRO A 20 -7.28 11.00 -7.40
CA PRO A 20 -8.52 10.65 -6.72
C PRO A 20 -8.70 11.36 -5.38
N GLY A 21 -7.61 11.58 -4.63
CA GLY A 21 -7.64 12.33 -3.36
C GLY A 21 -8.07 13.79 -3.55
N GLN A 22 -7.59 14.45 -4.59
CA GLN A 22 -8.03 15.82 -4.93
C GLN A 22 -9.50 15.85 -5.35
N VAL A 23 -9.93 14.90 -6.20
CA VAL A 23 -11.35 14.81 -6.58
C VAL A 23 -12.25 14.57 -5.36
N ALA A 24 -11.81 13.74 -4.41
CA ALA A 24 -12.53 13.51 -3.16
C ALA A 24 -12.65 14.79 -2.31
N ALA A 25 -11.60 15.60 -2.23
CA ALA A 25 -11.60 16.88 -1.52
C ALA A 25 -12.56 17.89 -2.16
N ASP A 26 -12.60 17.94 -3.49
CA ASP A 26 -13.49 18.81 -4.25
C ASP A 26 -14.97 18.42 -4.17
N ILE A 27 -15.26 17.13 -3.96
CA ILE A 27 -16.62 16.67 -3.66
C ILE A 27 -17.01 17.07 -2.23
N GLY A 28 -16.09 16.91 -1.27
CA GLY A 28 -16.25 17.48 0.05
C GLY A 28 -15.35 16.89 1.12
N PRO A 29 -15.12 17.62 2.22
CA PRO A 29 -14.15 17.26 3.25
C PRO A 29 -14.50 15.96 3.99
N GLY A 30 -15.79 15.58 4.02
CA GLY A 30 -16.22 14.31 4.59
C GLY A 30 -15.77 13.11 3.75
N LEU A 31 -15.87 13.22 2.41
CA LEU A 31 -15.46 12.15 1.51
C LEU A 31 -13.94 12.05 1.44
N ALA A 32 -13.22 13.17 1.38
CA ALA A 32 -11.75 13.18 1.45
C ALA A 32 -11.20 12.43 2.67
N ARG A 33 -11.82 12.60 3.84
CA ARG A 33 -11.42 11.87 5.06
C ARG A 33 -11.82 10.39 5.05
N ALA A 34 -12.87 10.03 4.31
CA ALA A 34 -13.40 8.67 4.28
C ALA A 34 -12.81 7.80 3.17
N ALA A 35 -12.21 8.41 2.15
CA ALA A 35 -11.64 7.74 1.00
C ALA A 35 -10.41 6.93 1.39
N MET A 36 -10.34 5.70 0.92
CA MET A 36 -9.28 4.72 1.21
C MET A 36 -8.48 4.37 -0.04
N ALA A 37 -9.16 4.30 -1.18
CA ALA A 37 -8.62 3.99 -2.49
C ALA A 37 -9.61 4.47 -3.55
N ALA A 38 -9.29 4.25 -4.81
CA ALA A 38 -10.19 4.53 -5.91
C ALA A 38 -10.11 3.45 -6.98
N GLU A 39 -11.09 3.44 -7.87
CA GLU A 39 -11.03 2.77 -9.16
C GLU A 39 -11.01 3.83 -10.25
N VAL A 40 -9.99 3.78 -11.10
CA VAL A 40 -9.83 4.63 -12.27
C VAL A 40 -9.86 3.75 -13.50
N ASN A 41 -10.84 3.94 -14.39
CA ASN A 41 -11.01 3.14 -15.61
C ASN A 41 -10.99 1.61 -15.36
N GLY A 42 -11.62 1.16 -14.27
CA GLY A 42 -11.67 -0.26 -13.89
C GLY A 42 -10.45 -0.79 -13.14
N GLN A 43 -9.43 0.03 -12.90
CA GLN A 43 -8.23 -0.35 -12.14
C GLN A 43 -8.25 0.24 -10.73
N ILE A 44 -8.06 -0.60 -9.70
CA ILE A 44 -7.91 -0.14 -8.31
C ILE A 44 -6.55 0.56 -8.15
N VAL A 45 -6.58 1.79 -7.63
CA VAL A 45 -5.44 2.68 -7.44
C VAL A 45 -5.49 3.39 -6.09
N GLY A 46 -4.36 3.95 -5.68
CA GLY A 46 -4.26 4.78 -4.47
C GLY A 46 -4.85 6.17 -4.69
N LEU A 47 -5.05 6.92 -3.61
CA LEU A 47 -5.55 8.30 -3.70
C LEU A 47 -4.51 9.28 -4.26
N ASP A 48 -3.25 8.87 -4.30
CA ASP A 48 -2.09 9.53 -4.87
C ASP A 48 -1.89 9.23 -6.37
N TYR A 49 -2.68 8.33 -6.95
CA TYR A 49 -2.57 7.99 -8.37
C TYR A 49 -2.84 9.20 -9.26
N LEU A 50 -1.92 9.45 -10.18
CA LEU A 50 -1.96 10.62 -11.05
C LEU A 50 -2.75 10.32 -12.32
N ILE A 51 -3.83 11.06 -12.55
CA ILE A 51 -4.58 11.02 -13.80
C ILE A 51 -4.00 12.10 -14.72
N PRO A 52 -3.30 11.74 -15.82
CA PRO A 52 -2.57 12.69 -16.64
C PRO A 52 -3.48 13.70 -17.34
N ASN A 53 -2.95 14.90 -17.56
CA ASN A 53 -3.65 15.94 -18.31
C ASN A 53 -3.99 15.50 -19.75
N GLY A 54 -5.15 15.88 -20.26
CA GLY A 54 -5.61 15.53 -21.60
C GLY A 54 -6.38 14.20 -21.68
N ASN A 55 -6.55 13.50 -20.56
CA ASN A 55 -7.28 12.24 -20.50
C ASN A 55 -8.71 12.42 -19.99
N GLU A 56 -9.56 11.47 -20.36
CA GLU A 56 -10.86 11.24 -19.71
C GLU A 56 -10.77 9.97 -18.86
N ALA A 57 -11.42 9.98 -17.70
CA ALA A 57 -11.44 8.81 -16.82
C ALA A 57 -12.77 8.66 -16.08
N THR A 58 -13.19 7.41 -15.88
CA THR A 58 -14.20 7.10 -14.87
C THR A 58 -13.51 6.98 -13.52
N LEU A 59 -14.13 7.53 -12.47
CA LEU A 59 -13.60 7.48 -11.11
C LEU A 59 -14.68 7.02 -10.12
N LYS A 60 -14.38 5.96 -9.38
CA LYS A 60 -15.16 5.53 -8.21
C LYS A 60 -14.27 5.62 -6.97
N LEU A 61 -14.67 6.40 -5.98
CA LEU A 61 -13.97 6.49 -4.70
C LEU A 61 -14.48 5.39 -3.76
N PHE A 62 -13.55 4.69 -3.11
CA PHE A 62 -13.87 3.68 -2.12
C PHE A 62 -13.65 4.20 -0.71
N THR A 63 -14.57 3.86 0.17
CA THR A 63 -14.48 4.08 1.61
C THR A 63 -14.35 2.75 2.33
N LYS A 64 -14.16 2.77 3.66
CA LYS A 64 -14.18 1.56 4.49
C LYS A 64 -15.46 0.71 4.42
N LYS A 65 -16.53 1.23 3.79
CA LYS A 65 -17.80 0.51 3.61
C LYS A 65 -17.81 -0.33 2.33
N ASP A 66 -16.87 -0.07 1.43
CA ASP A 66 -16.80 -0.70 0.12
C ASP A 66 -15.89 -1.93 0.20
N PRO A 67 -16.35 -3.12 -0.24
CA PRO A 67 -15.55 -4.34 -0.21
C PRO A 67 -14.20 -4.22 -0.92
N GLU A 68 -14.13 -3.40 -1.98
CA GLU A 68 -12.92 -3.15 -2.76
C GLU A 68 -11.82 -2.49 -1.91
N ALA A 69 -12.19 -1.64 -0.93
CA ALA A 69 -11.23 -1.05 -0.01
C ALA A 69 -10.60 -2.07 0.94
N LEU A 70 -11.31 -3.18 1.24
CA LEU A 70 -10.83 -4.19 2.18
C LEU A 70 -9.55 -4.88 1.69
N GLY A 71 -9.42 -5.10 0.38
CA GLY A 71 -8.19 -5.61 -0.22
C GLY A 71 -7.01 -4.68 0.06
N VAL A 72 -7.19 -3.38 -0.19
CA VAL A 72 -6.16 -2.37 0.03
C VAL A 72 -5.80 -2.24 1.53
N MET A 73 -6.80 -2.34 2.42
CA MET A 73 -6.59 -2.36 3.87
C MET A 73 -5.79 -3.58 4.33
N ARG A 74 -6.11 -4.78 3.81
CA ARG A 74 -5.37 -6.02 4.10
C ARG A 74 -3.93 -5.96 3.61
N HIS A 75 -3.71 -5.40 2.43
CA HIS A 75 -2.38 -5.21 1.88
C HIS A 75 -1.54 -4.27 2.76
N SER A 76 -2.16 -3.19 3.22
CA SER A 76 -1.56 -2.24 4.16
C SER A 76 -1.27 -2.87 5.52
N ALA A 77 -2.13 -3.77 6.00
CA ALA A 77 -1.90 -4.54 7.21
C ALA A 77 -0.71 -5.51 7.09
N ALA A 78 -0.48 -6.11 5.91
CA ALA A 78 0.68 -6.94 5.65
C ALA A 78 2.00 -6.15 5.80
N HIS A 79 2.07 -4.93 5.26
CA HIS A 79 3.23 -4.04 5.44
C HIS A 79 3.44 -3.65 6.92
N VAL A 80 2.36 -3.34 7.64
CA VAL A 80 2.45 -3.05 9.09
C VAL A 80 2.94 -4.27 9.88
N MET A 81 2.49 -5.46 9.52
CA MET A 81 2.96 -6.71 10.13
C MET A 81 4.45 -6.94 9.87
N ALA A 82 4.89 -6.78 8.62
CA ALA A 82 6.31 -6.89 8.26
C ALA A 82 7.17 -5.89 9.04
N ARG A 83 6.76 -4.62 9.09
CA ARG A 83 7.43 -3.59 9.90
C ARG A 83 7.50 -3.97 11.38
N ALA A 84 6.40 -4.46 11.95
CA ALA A 84 6.36 -4.88 13.36
C ALA A 84 7.35 -6.01 13.63
N ILE A 85 7.38 -7.03 12.77
CA ILE A 85 8.30 -8.17 12.87
C ILE A 85 9.76 -7.69 12.76
N MET A 86 10.09 -6.82 11.79
CA MET A 86 11.44 -6.27 11.63
C MET A 86 11.92 -5.43 12.82
N ARG A 87 11.00 -4.80 13.58
CA ARG A 87 11.35 -4.09 14.82
C ARG A 87 11.66 -5.02 15.98
N ILE A 88 10.98 -6.17 16.03
CA ILE A 88 11.11 -7.15 17.12
C ILE A 88 12.31 -8.06 16.87
N PHE A 89 12.46 -8.52 15.63
CA PHE A 89 13.46 -9.50 15.22
C PHE A 89 14.47 -8.86 14.26
N PRO A 90 15.76 -8.79 14.62
CA PRO A 90 16.79 -8.26 13.74
C PRO A 90 17.09 -9.23 12.60
N GLY A 91 17.57 -8.70 11.47
CA GLY A 91 18.08 -9.51 10.35
C GLY A 91 17.01 -10.14 9.45
N VAL A 92 15.73 -9.78 9.64
CA VAL A 92 14.61 -10.33 8.86
C VAL A 92 14.76 -9.97 7.37
N GLN A 93 14.68 -10.99 6.52
CA GLN A 93 14.53 -10.85 5.07
C GLN A 93 13.07 -11.03 4.68
N LEU A 94 12.58 -10.15 3.82
CA LEU A 94 11.21 -10.13 3.33
C LEU A 94 11.14 -10.78 1.95
N ALA A 95 10.26 -11.78 1.79
CA ALA A 95 9.97 -12.37 0.47
C ALA A 95 8.67 -11.79 -0.12
N PHE A 96 7.52 -12.44 0.08
CA PHE A 96 6.24 -12.04 -0.51
C PHE A 96 5.17 -11.80 0.54
N GLY A 97 4.41 -10.70 0.40
CA GLY A 97 3.33 -10.34 1.31
C GLY A 97 2.00 -10.00 0.64
N PRO A 98 1.38 -10.91 -0.13
CA PRO A 98 0.17 -10.61 -0.86
C PRO A 98 -1.08 -10.67 0.03
N THR A 99 -2.16 -10.08 -0.47
CA THR A 99 -3.50 -10.35 0.03
C THR A 99 -4.04 -11.67 -0.51
N ILE A 100 -4.84 -12.37 0.28
CA ILE A 100 -5.53 -13.59 -0.11
C ILE A 100 -7.03 -13.46 0.15
N ASP A 101 -7.81 -14.43 -0.33
CA ASP A 101 -9.21 -14.51 0.09
C ASP A 101 -9.27 -14.69 1.61
N GLY A 102 -10.07 -13.85 2.26
CA GLY A 102 -10.17 -13.81 3.72
C GLY A 102 -9.06 -13.07 4.50
N GLY A 103 -7.93 -12.68 3.89
CA GLY A 103 -6.84 -12.08 4.68
C GLY A 103 -5.60 -11.64 3.91
N PHE A 104 -4.44 -11.77 4.55
CA PHE A 104 -3.11 -11.49 4.01
C PHE A 104 -2.10 -12.41 4.70
N TYR A 105 -0.95 -12.61 4.09
CA TYR A 105 0.19 -13.28 4.72
C TYR A 105 1.48 -12.54 4.36
N TYR A 106 2.59 -12.94 4.97
CA TYR A 106 3.91 -12.47 4.57
C TYR A 106 4.94 -13.57 4.85
N ASP A 107 5.77 -13.88 3.85
CA ASP A 107 6.88 -14.82 3.94
C ASP A 107 8.14 -14.11 4.47
N PHE A 108 8.72 -14.65 5.54
CA PHE A 108 9.90 -14.12 6.20
C PHE A 108 11.01 -15.18 6.28
N ASP A 109 12.25 -14.73 6.15
CA ASP A 109 13.43 -15.49 6.60
C ASP A 109 14.09 -14.74 7.74
N LEU A 110 14.32 -15.45 8.85
CA LEU A 110 14.83 -14.92 10.10
C LEU A 110 15.27 -16.08 11.01
N ASP A 111 16.27 -15.83 11.86
CA ASP A 111 16.82 -16.83 12.78
C ASP A 111 15.79 -17.34 13.81
N HIS A 112 14.89 -16.45 14.24
CA HIS A 112 13.85 -16.79 15.21
C HIS A 112 12.71 -17.55 14.55
N LYS A 113 12.48 -18.78 14.97
CA LYS A 113 11.33 -19.55 14.51
C LYS A 113 10.05 -19.01 15.14
N LEU A 114 9.28 -18.25 14.35
CA LEU A 114 7.98 -17.73 14.74
C LEU A 114 7.03 -18.85 15.18
N SER A 115 6.23 -18.53 16.21
CA SER A 115 5.18 -19.39 16.74
C SER A 115 3.97 -18.56 17.20
N ASP A 116 2.86 -19.22 17.52
CA ASP A 116 1.66 -18.55 18.03
C ASP A 116 1.91 -17.76 19.33
N GLU A 117 2.96 -18.09 20.09
CA GLU A 117 3.37 -17.35 21.30
C GLU A 117 3.87 -15.94 20.98
N ASP A 118 4.37 -15.71 19.75
CA ASP A 118 4.88 -14.41 19.30
C ASP A 118 3.76 -13.46 18.89
N PHE A 119 2.55 -13.96 18.61
CA PHE A 119 1.47 -13.17 18.02
C PHE A 119 1.04 -12.00 18.90
N GLU A 120 0.96 -12.18 20.23
CA GLU A 120 0.60 -11.09 21.13
C GLU A 120 1.62 -9.94 21.05
N THR A 121 2.91 -10.27 20.99
CA THR A 121 4.00 -9.29 20.88
C THR A 121 3.98 -8.57 19.54
N ILE A 122 3.80 -9.31 18.43
CA ILE A 122 3.72 -8.74 17.09
C ILE A 122 2.49 -7.85 16.95
N GLU A 123 1.30 -8.33 17.35
CA GLU A 123 0.06 -7.56 17.28
C GLU A 123 0.12 -6.29 18.15
N ALA A 124 0.79 -6.33 19.30
CA ALA A 124 1.02 -5.17 20.14
C ALA A 124 1.92 -4.13 19.46
N GLU A 125 2.96 -4.56 18.73
CA GLU A 125 3.80 -3.64 17.95
C GLU A 125 3.06 -3.09 16.73
N MET A 126 2.31 -3.91 15.99
CA MET A 126 1.39 -3.46 14.94
C MET A 126 0.43 -2.39 15.46
N LYS A 127 -0.09 -2.56 16.68
CA LYS A 127 -1.03 -1.61 17.30
C LYS A 127 -0.37 -0.26 17.57
N LYS A 128 0.91 -0.25 17.97
CA LYS A 128 1.66 1.00 18.15
C LYS A 128 1.86 1.70 16.81
N ILE A 129 2.23 0.96 15.76
CA ILE A 129 2.42 1.49 14.40
C ILE A 129 1.11 2.09 13.87
N ILE A 130 0.01 1.35 13.96
CA ILE A 130 -1.32 1.83 13.53
C ILE A 130 -1.75 3.07 14.31
N LYS A 131 -1.47 3.12 15.62
CA LYS A 131 -1.77 4.27 16.46
C LYS A 131 -0.92 5.50 16.13
N ALA A 132 0.32 5.31 15.67
CA ALA A 132 1.16 6.40 15.20
C ALA A 132 0.61 7.04 13.91
N ASP A 133 -0.19 6.28 13.15
CA ASP A 133 -0.95 6.75 11.98
C ASP A 133 -0.06 7.43 10.92
N GLU A 134 1.14 6.90 10.73
CA GLU A 134 2.04 7.40 9.70
C GLU A 134 1.49 7.10 8.31
N PRO A 135 1.70 8.01 7.33
CA PRO A 135 1.22 7.84 5.98
C PRO A 135 1.95 6.70 5.27
N PHE A 136 1.29 6.14 4.25
CA PHE A 136 1.97 5.32 3.25
C PHE A 136 2.38 6.21 2.08
N GLU A 137 3.69 6.33 1.86
CA GLU A 137 4.25 7.18 0.82
C GLU A 137 4.77 6.32 -0.32
N ARG A 138 4.18 6.48 -1.51
CA ARG A 138 4.63 5.80 -2.72
C ARG A 138 5.92 6.45 -3.23
N ILE A 139 6.92 5.63 -3.53
CA ILE A 139 8.17 6.04 -4.16
C ILE A 139 8.24 5.32 -5.51
N GLU A 140 8.37 6.06 -6.60
CA GLU A 140 8.57 5.50 -7.94
C GLU A 140 9.99 5.79 -8.40
N THR A 141 10.65 4.78 -8.94
CA THR A 141 12.06 4.88 -9.34
C THR A 141 12.38 3.94 -10.49
N GLY A 142 13.48 4.22 -11.18
CA GLY A 142 14.04 3.33 -12.19
C GLY A 142 14.66 2.09 -11.56
N ARG A 143 14.82 1.05 -12.37
CA ARG A 143 15.37 -0.26 -11.95
C ARG A 143 16.69 -0.20 -11.20
N ASP A 144 17.67 0.59 -11.67
CA ASP A 144 18.99 0.67 -11.05
C ASP A 144 18.94 1.28 -9.64
N GLU A 145 18.14 2.33 -9.46
CA GLU A 145 17.94 2.95 -8.15
C GLU A 145 17.08 2.06 -7.23
N ALA A 146 16.09 1.35 -7.77
CA ALA A 146 15.36 0.32 -7.01
C ALA A 146 16.29 -0.76 -6.46
N LEU A 147 17.24 -1.24 -7.26
CA LEU A 147 18.27 -2.18 -6.82
C LEU A 147 19.13 -1.57 -5.72
N ASN A 148 19.56 -0.31 -5.84
CA ASN A 148 20.33 0.35 -4.79
C ASN A 148 19.55 0.41 -3.48
N ILE A 149 18.26 0.79 -3.51
CA ILE A 149 17.40 0.84 -2.33
C ILE A 149 17.36 -0.51 -1.61
N VAL A 150 17.06 -1.61 -2.31
CA VAL A 150 16.96 -2.93 -1.65
C VAL A 150 18.31 -3.48 -1.18
N ASN A 151 19.41 -3.12 -1.84
CA ASN A 151 20.76 -3.47 -1.38
C ASN A 151 21.13 -2.69 -0.11
N ASP A 152 20.84 -1.39 -0.05
CA ASP A 152 21.09 -0.56 1.14
C ASP A 152 20.25 -1.00 2.34
N LEU A 153 19.04 -1.52 2.09
CA LEU A 153 18.18 -2.15 3.09
C LEU A 153 18.63 -3.56 3.50
N GLY A 154 19.59 -4.15 2.77
CA GLY A 154 20.05 -5.52 3.00
C GLY A 154 18.97 -6.58 2.78
N GLN A 155 18.09 -6.39 1.79
CA GLN A 155 16.96 -7.28 1.48
C GLN A 155 17.27 -8.14 0.24
N GLU A 156 17.97 -9.26 0.44
CA GLU A 156 18.49 -10.12 -0.62
C GLU A 156 17.40 -10.72 -1.50
N TYR A 157 16.30 -11.22 -0.91
CA TYR A 157 15.17 -11.75 -1.69
C TYR A 157 14.52 -10.69 -2.59
N LYS A 158 14.51 -9.43 -2.17
CA LYS A 158 13.99 -8.33 -3.00
C LYS A 158 14.95 -8.01 -4.15
N VAL A 159 16.26 -8.11 -3.92
CA VAL A 159 17.27 -7.98 -4.99
C VAL A 159 17.06 -9.06 -6.06
N GLU A 160 16.93 -10.32 -5.64
CA GLU A 160 16.65 -11.45 -6.54
C GLU A 160 15.33 -11.24 -7.28
N HIS A 161 14.26 -10.86 -6.56
CA HIS A 161 12.96 -10.62 -7.18
C HIS A 161 13.00 -9.53 -8.25
N ILE A 162 13.72 -8.42 -8.00
CA ILE A 162 13.90 -7.39 -9.02
C ILE A 162 14.67 -7.95 -10.22
N ARG A 163 15.80 -8.62 -9.99
CA ARG A 163 16.69 -9.12 -11.05
C ARG A 163 16.01 -10.15 -11.95
N ASP A 164 15.31 -11.10 -11.35
CA ASP A 164 14.88 -12.33 -12.03
C ASP A 164 13.36 -12.38 -12.22
N GLY A 165 12.58 -11.83 -11.28
CA GLY A 165 11.12 -11.85 -11.30
C GLY A 165 10.48 -10.66 -12.01
N LEU A 166 11.17 -9.51 -12.08
CA LEU A 166 10.64 -8.26 -12.61
C LEU A 166 11.47 -7.76 -13.80
N THR A 167 11.96 -8.65 -14.66
CA THR A 167 12.85 -8.30 -15.79
C THR A 167 12.22 -7.33 -16.79
N GLU A 168 10.90 -7.44 -16.99
CA GLU A 168 10.14 -6.62 -17.95
C GLU A 168 9.71 -5.26 -17.40
N HIS A 169 10.13 -4.90 -16.18
CA HIS A 169 9.74 -3.67 -15.51
C HIS A 169 10.92 -2.70 -15.39
N ASP A 170 10.89 -1.63 -16.19
CA ASP A 170 11.88 -0.54 -16.16
C ASP A 170 11.69 0.42 -14.97
N GLN A 171 10.45 0.53 -14.49
CA GLN A 171 10.07 1.31 -13.32
C GLN A 171 9.49 0.39 -12.25
N LEU A 172 9.87 0.68 -11.01
CA LEU A 172 9.44 -0.05 -9.83
C LEU A 172 8.92 0.94 -8.80
N SER A 173 8.06 0.44 -7.93
CA SER A 173 7.50 1.23 -6.84
C SER A 173 7.77 0.59 -5.49
N PHE A 174 7.95 1.46 -4.51
CA PHE A 174 8.08 1.14 -3.10
C PHE A 174 7.02 1.89 -2.32
N TYR A 175 6.75 1.40 -1.11
CA TYR A 175 5.96 2.14 -0.14
C TYR A 175 6.77 2.31 1.13
N ARG A 176 6.92 3.58 1.55
CA ARG A 176 7.49 3.96 2.83
C ARG A 176 6.39 4.14 3.86
N GLN A 177 6.62 3.66 5.07
CA GLN A 177 5.81 3.95 6.25
C GLN A 177 6.74 4.18 7.45
N GLY A 178 6.96 5.44 7.82
CA GLY A 178 7.98 5.79 8.81
C GLY A 178 9.36 5.33 8.36
N GLU A 179 10.04 4.52 9.18
CA GLU A 179 11.35 3.94 8.82
C GLU A 179 11.28 2.75 7.86
N PHE A 180 10.11 2.16 7.67
CA PHE A 180 9.96 0.95 6.86
C PHE A 180 9.81 1.30 5.38
N ILE A 181 10.47 0.55 4.51
CA ILE A 181 10.35 0.65 3.06
C ILE A 181 10.25 -0.77 2.50
N ASP A 182 9.28 -1.00 1.62
CA ASP A 182 9.10 -2.31 0.97
C ASP A 182 8.77 -2.15 -0.52
N LEU A 183 9.28 -3.10 -1.32
CA LEU A 183 9.04 -3.19 -2.76
C LEU A 183 7.61 -3.66 -2.98
N CYS A 184 6.77 -2.80 -3.54
CA CYS A 184 5.35 -3.09 -3.65
C CYS A 184 4.71 -2.26 -4.76
N ARG A 185 3.89 -2.92 -5.59
CA ARG A 185 3.08 -2.26 -6.62
C ARG A 185 1.96 -1.40 -6.02
N GLY A 186 1.47 -1.75 -4.83
CA GLY A 186 0.34 -1.14 -4.18
C GLY A 186 -1.01 -1.49 -4.84
N PRO A 187 -2.06 -0.69 -4.59
CA PRO A 187 -2.04 0.50 -3.74
C PRO A 187 -2.03 0.17 -2.24
N HIS A 188 -1.82 1.21 -1.43
CA HIS A 188 -2.03 1.22 0.01
C HIS A 188 -3.06 2.29 0.40
N ILE A 189 -3.64 2.14 1.59
CA ILE A 189 -4.52 3.14 2.17
C ILE A 189 -3.72 4.39 2.58
N PRO A 190 -4.35 5.55 2.82
CA PRO A 190 -3.61 6.80 3.04
C PRO A 190 -2.70 6.80 4.27
N SER A 191 -3.10 6.10 5.35
CA SER A 191 -2.34 6.03 6.59
C SER A 191 -2.63 4.76 7.39
N ALA A 192 -1.72 4.37 8.27
CA ALA A 192 -1.82 3.13 9.06
C ALA A 192 -3.10 3.03 9.91
N GLY A 193 -3.61 4.15 10.42
CA GLY A 193 -4.81 4.23 11.26
C GLY A 193 -6.09 3.76 10.55
N ALA A 194 -6.08 3.69 9.22
CA ALA A 194 -7.21 3.24 8.43
C ALA A 194 -7.34 1.70 8.31
N ILE A 195 -6.37 0.90 8.78
CA ILE A 195 -6.40 -0.59 8.68
C ILE A 195 -7.61 -1.19 9.40
N GLY A 196 -8.07 -0.57 10.49
CA GLY A 196 -9.16 -1.10 11.31
C GLY A 196 -8.76 -2.33 12.12
N ALA A 197 -9.65 -3.32 12.21
CA ALA A 197 -9.42 -4.53 13.00
C ALA A 197 -8.57 -5.55 12.23
N TYR A 198 -7.63 -6.19 12.92
CA TYR A 198 -6.76 -7.23 12.39
C TYR A 198 -6.47 -8.29 13.46
N LYS A 199 -6.03 -9.47 13.02
CA LYS A 199 -5.64 -10.59 13.89
C LYS A 199 -4.66 -11.50 13.13
N LEU A 200 -3.59 -11.93 13.77
CA LEU A 200 -2.70 -12.97 13.27
C LEU A 200 -3.31 -14.34 13.61
N LEU A 201 -3.32 -15.24 12.64
CA LEU A 201 -4.09 -16.49 12.73
C LEU A 201 -3.21 -17.73 12.86
N SER A 202 -2.09 -17.76 12.15
CA SER A 202 -1.21 -18.94 12.05
C SER A 202 0.14 -18.54 11.47
N VAL A 203 1.15 -19.36 11.73
CA VAL A 203 2.51 -19.27 11.17
C VAL A 203 3.07 -20.65 10.85
#